data_AF-A0A5C7J5S6-F1
#
_entry.id   AF-A0A5C7J5S6-F1
#
_cell.length_a   1.000
_cell.length_b   1.000
_cell.length_c   1.000
_cell.angle_alpha   90.00
_cell.angle_beta   90.00
_cell.angle_gamma   90.00
#
_symmetry.space_group_name_H-M   'P 1'
#
loop_
_entity.id
_entity.type
_entity.pdbx_description
1 polymer ?
#
loop_
_entity_poly.entity_id
_entity_poly.type
_entity_poly.pdbx_seq_one_letter_code
_entity_poly.pdbx_strand_id
1 'polypeptide(L)' 'MDVEVLAKGIMMAFGMAGPAIGIGLIGSSFMNAVGRNPEASKYFGQIFVVIAIVELMALLVFASLFII' A
#
# COMPACT_ATOMS: atom_id res chain seq x y z
N MET A 1 25.36 -16.70 -1.62
CA MET A 1 24.39 -15.67 -1.20
C MET A 1 24.30 -15.72 0.29
N ASP A 2 24.36 -14.56 0.93
CA ASP A 2 24.14 -14.45 2.37
C ASP A 2 22.67 -14.77 2.67
N VAL A 3 22.43 -15.57 3.71
CA VAL A 3 21.08 -15.93 4.17
C VAL A 3 20.31 -14.66 4.57
N GLU A 4 21.02 -13.66 5.09
CA GLU A 4 20.45 -12.38 5.48
C GLU A 4 19.85 -11.63 4.27
N VAL A 5 20.58 -11.58 3.15
CA VAL A 5 20.12 -10.92 1.91
C VAL A 5 18.88 -11.62 1.35
N LEU A 6 18.85 -12.95 1.39
CA LEU A 6 17.69 -13.72 0.94
C LEU A 6 16.47 -13.47 1.86
N ALA A 7 16.67 -13.46 3.17
CA ALA A 7 15.60 -13.20 4.15
C ALA A 7 15.00 -11.79 3.97
N LYS A 8 15.84 -10.77 3.80
CA LYS A 8 15.42 -9.39 3.51
C LYS A 8 14.63 -9.29 2.20
N GLY A 9 15.06 -9.98 1.15
CA GLY A 9 14.33 -10.03 -0.12
C GLY A 9 12.94 -10.65 0.01
N ILE A 10 12.83 -11.77 0.73
CA ILE A 10 11.54 -12.44 0.99
C ILE A 10 10.63 -11.54 1.83
N MET A 11 11.15 -10.95 2.90
CA MET A 11 10.39 -10.06 3.77
C MET A 11 9.83 -8.85 3.01
N MET A 12 10.62 -8.24 2.12
CA MET A 12 10.13 -7.16 1.26
C MET A 12 9.02 -7.64 0.31
N ALA A 13 9.21 -8.77 -0.36
CA ALA A 13 8.23 -9.28 -1.32
C ALA A 13 6.86 -9.56 -0.66
N PHE A 14 6.86 -10.24 0.48
CA PHE A 14 5.61 -10.58 1.18
C PHE A 14 5.05 -9.40 1.99
N GLY A 15 5.91 -8.62 2.63
CA GLY A 15 5.49 -7.49 3.45
C GLY A 15 4.87 -6.36 2.62
N MET A 16 5.36 -6.12 1.41
CA MET A 16 4.83 -5.10 0.50
C MET A 16 3.56 -5.55 -0.24
N ALA A 17 3.31 -6.87 -0.34
CA ALA A 17 2.17 -7.39 -1.10
C ALA A 17 0.82 -6.92 -0.55
N GLY A 18 0.66 -6.92 0.78
CA GLY A 18 -0.57 -6.47 1.45
C GLY A 18 -0.92 -5.01 1.12
N PRO A 19 -0.02 -4.05 1.39
CA PRO A 19 -0.20 -2.64 1.03
C PRO A 19 -0.48 -2.43 -0.45
N ALA A 20 0.28 -3.07 -1.35
CA ALA A 20 0.09 -2.93 -2.79
C ALA A 20 -1.31 -3.39 -3.25
N ILE A 21 -1.77 -4.54 -2.74
CA ILE A 21 -3.12 -5.05 -3.03
C ILE A 21 -4.18 -4.11 -2.44
N GLY A 22 -4.00 -3.68 -1.19
CA GLY A 22 -4.93 -2.78 -0.50
C GLY A 22 -5.12 -1.45 -1.25
N ILE A 23 -4.03 -0.83 -1.67
CA ILE A 23 -4.06 0.42 -2.45
C ILE A 23 -4.75 0.21 -3.80
N GLY A 24 -4.45 -0.88 -4.51
CA GLY A 24 -5.12 -1.22 -5.76
C GLY A 24 -6.64 -1.40 -5.60
N LEU A 25 -7.08 -2.06 -4.54
CA LEU A 25 -8.50 -2.26 -4.23
C LEU A 25 -9.21 -0.96 -3.85
N ILE A 26 -8.57 -0.12 -3.03
CA ILE A 26 -9.12 1.19 -2.64
C ILE A 26 -9.23 2.10 -3.85
N GLY A 27 -8.16 2.21 -4.65
CA GLY A 27 -8.12 3.03 -5.85
C GLY A 27 -9.17 2.59 -6.88
N SER A 28 -9.25 1.30 -7.20
CA SER A 28 -10.27 0.77 -8.12
C SER A 28 -11.69 1.00 -7.62
N SER A 29 -11.94 0.83 -6.32
CA SER A 29 -13.25 1.10 -5.71
C SER A 29 -13.62 2.58 -5.81
N PHE A 30 -12.67 3.48 -5.57
CA PHE A 30 -12.87 4.91 -5.72
C PHE A 30 -13.17 5.29 -7.18
N MET A 31 -12.40 4.77 -8.15
CA MET A 31 -12.64 5.03 -9.57
C MET A 31 -14.01 4.53 -10.03
N ASN A 32 -14.43 3.35 -9.56
CA ASN A 32 -15.78 2.83 -9.83
C ASN A 32 -16.88 3.71 -9.22
N ALA A 33 -16.66 4.25 -8.01
CA ALA A 33 -17.60 5.16 -7.37
C ALA A 33 -17.72 6.49 -8.16
N VAL A 34 -16.59 7.07 -8.57
CA VAL A 34 -16.56 8.30 -9.38
C VAL A 34 -17.20 8.10 -10.76
N GLY A 35 -16.94 6.96 -11.42
CA GLY A 35 -17.54 6.63 -12.71
C GLY A 35 -19.07 6.49 -12.64
N ARG A 36 -19.62 6.05 -11.50
CA ARG A 36 -21.06 5.95 -11.26
C ARG A 36 -21.68 7.28 -10.82
N ASN A 37 -20.96 8.05 -10.02
CA ASN A 37 -21.38 9.36 -9.56
C ASN A 37 -20.19 10.33 -9.53
N PRO A 38 -20.10 11.28 -10.48
CA PRO A 38 -19.01 12.26 -10.54
C PRO A 38 -18.87 13.11 -9.27
N GLU A 39 -19.93 13.30 -8.47
CA GLU A 39 -19.84 14.02 -7.19
C GLU A 39 -18.95 13.31 -6.16
N ALA A 40 -18.71 12.00 -6.30
CA ALA A 40 -17.83 11.26 -5.41
C ALA A 40 -16.37 11.70 -5.53
N SER A 41 -15.99 12.39 -6.61
CA SER A 41 -14.64 12.92 -6.82
C SER A 41 -14.19 13.87 -5.71
N LYS A 42 -15.13 14.54 -5.01
CA LYS A 42 -14.84 15.42 -3.87
C LYS A 42 -14.18 14.71 -2.69
N TYR A 43 -14.28 13.37 -2.62
CA TYR A 43 -13.70 12.56 -1.55
C TYR A 43 -12.26 12.12 -1.81
N PHE A 44 -11.63 12.59 -2.89
CA PHE A 44 -10.28 12.21 -3.27
C PHE A 44 -9.25 12.48 -2.15
N GLY A 45 -9.38 13.61 -1.44
CA GLY A 45 -8.52 13.93 -0.30
C GLY A 45 -8.62 12.91 0.83
N GLN A 46 -9.84 12.50 1.20
CA GLN A 46 -10.07 11.49 2.23
C GLN A 46 -9.53 10.12 1.80
N ILE A 47 -9.71 9.73 0.54
CA ILE A 47 -9.13 8.49 0.00
C ILE A 47 -7.61 8.52 0.04
N PHE A 48 -6.98 9.67 -0.23
CA PHE A 48 -5.54 9.83 -0.11
C PHE A 48 -5.04 9.60 1.33
N VAL A 49 -5.78 10.05 2.34
CA VAL A 49 -5.47 9.77 3.75
C VAL A 49 -5.55 8.27 4.04
N VAL A 50 -6.58 7.59 3.54
CA VAL A 50 -6.70 6.13 3.70
C VAL A 50 -5.54 5.40 3.02
N ILE A 51 -5.18 5.80 1.80
CA ILE A 51 -4.02 5.25 1.08
C ILE A 51 -2.73 5.49 1.88
N ALA A 52 -2.53 6.67 2.46
CA ALA A 52 -1.36 6.97 3.28
C ALA A 52 -1.29 6.09 4.55
N ILE A 53 -2.43 5.75 5.15
CA ILE A 53 -2.50 4.81 6.28
C ILE A 53 -2.11 3.40 5.84
N VAL A 54 -2.52 2.97 4.64
CA VAL A 54 -2.11 1.67 4.08
C VAL A 54 -0.61 1.67 3.76
N GLU A 55 -0.10 2.77 3.21
CA GLU A 55 1.31 2.94 2.86
C GLU A 55 2.21 2.96 4.10
N LEU A 56 1.71 3.40 5.26
CA LEU A 56 2.45 3.29 6.52
C LEU A 56 2.93 1.85 6.80
N MET A 57 2.15 0.84 6.40
CA MET A 57 2.54 -0.56 6.57
C MET A 57 3.70 -0.94 5.63
N ALA A 58 3.69 -0.46 4.39
CA ALA A 58 4.80 -0.62 3.45
C ALA A 58 6.08 0.06 3.98
N LEU A 59 5.96 1.25 4.56
CA LEU A 59 7.07 1.96 5.18
C LEU A 59 7.64 1.22 6.40
N LEU A 60 6.80 0.56 7.21
CA LEU A 60 7.29 -0.26 8.33
C LEU A 60 8.07 -1.49 7.84
N VAL A 61 7.62 -2.15 6.77
CA VAL A 61 8.36 -3.26 6.13
C VAL A 61 9.70 -2.76 5.61
N PHE A 62 9.70 -1.65 4.87
CA PHE A 62 10.95 -1.03 4.39
C PHE A 62 11.88 -0.63 5.54
N ALA A 63 11.36 0.02 6.58
CA ALA A 63 12.15 0.45 7.73
C ALA A 63 12.77 -0.74 8.48
N SER A 64 12.10 -1.89 8.50
CA SER A 64 12.61 -3.09 9.15
C SER A 64 13.90 -3.64 8.51
N LEU A 65 14.19 -3.30 7.24
CA LEU A 65 15.46 -3.64 6.57
C LEU A 65 16.71 -3.08 7.26
N PHE A 66 16.55 -2.00 8.04
CA PHE A 66 17.63 -1.35 8.77
C PHE A 66 17.74 -1.84 10.22
N ILE A 67 16.78 -2.64 10.67
CA ILE A 67 16.71 -3.15 12.04
C ILE A 67 17.22 -4.60 12.10
N ILE A 68 16.84 -5.42 11.11
CA ILE A 68 17.23 -6.83 11.02
C ILE A 68 18.30 -7.06 9.97
#